data_AF-A0A820GPK5-F1
#
_entry.id   AF-A0A820GPK5-F1
#
_cell.length_a   1.000
_cell.length_b   1.000
_cell.length_c   1.000
_cell.angle_alpha   90.00
_cell.angle_beta   90.00
_cell.angle_gamma   90.00
#
_symmetry.space_group_name_H-M   'P 1'
#
loop_
_entity.id
_entity.type
_entity.pdbx_description
1 polymer ?
#
loop_
_entity_poly.entity_id
_entity_poly.type
_entity_poly.pdbx_seq_one_letter_code
_entity_poly.pdbx_strand_id
1 'polypeptide(L)'
;MVKWKLVTFVFTFLIICTYISSILKRQVKFLTNDTKQNIRTTLVFIHVQKTGGSEFERSIVRRLYFGTQPSCRCPIISRFNRTKRRNIKLRCNCLRNNEPWLISRFSVGWLCGVHADWITYHRCLPSKMNSEYGFHERKYVNK
;
A
#
# COMPACT_ATOMS: atom_id res chain seq x y z
N MET A 1 7.87 -34.98 -29.58
CA MET A 1 8.64 -33.71 -29.49
C MET A 1 7.98 -32.58 -28.68
N VAL A 2 6.86 -32.81 -27.97
CA VAL A 2 6.11 -31.77 -27.22
C VAL A 2 6.45 -31.75 -25.71
N LYS A 3 6.83 -32.89 -25.13
CA LYS A 3 7.10 -33.04 -23.69
C LYS A 3 8.26 -32.18 -23.19
N TRP A 4 9.35 -32.02 -23.97
CA TRP A 4 10.53 -31.24 -23.55
C TRP A 4 10.29 -29.73 -23.53
N LYS A 5 9.47 -29.20 -24.46
CA LYS A 5 9.11 -27.77 -24.49
C LYS A 5 8.22 -27.37 -23.30
N LEU A 6 7.34 -28.28 -22.87
CA LEU A 6 6.51 -28.05 -21.69
C LEU A 6 7.34 -28.07 -20.40
N VAL A 7 8.31 -29.00 -20.30
CA VAL A 7 9.19 -29.10 -19.13
C VAL A 7 10.07 -27.85 -18.99
N THR A 8 10.67 -27.35 -20.09
CA THR A 8 11.47 -26.12 -20.04
C THR A 8 10.63 -24.89 -19.75
N PHE A 9 9.41 -24.80 -20.27
CA PHE A 9 8.47 -23.71 -19.94
C PHE A 9 8.08 -23.71 -18.45
N VAL A 10 7.80 -24.89 -17.88
CA VAL A 10 7.48 -25.01 -16.44
C VAL A 10 8.70 -24.63 -15.59
N PHE A 11 9.90 -25.08 -15.96
CA PHE A 11 11.12 -24.78 -15.21
C PHE A 11 11.45 -23.29 -15.23
N THR A 12 11.38 -22.65 -16.40
CA THR A 12 11.59 -21.20 -16.54
C THR A 12 10.52 -20.39 -15.81
N PHE A 13 9.25 -20.80 -15.89
CA PHE A 13 8.16 -20.16 -15.15
C PHE A 13 8.35 -20.25 -13.62
N LEU A 14 8.81 -21.40 -13.10
CA LEU A 14 9.11 -21.56 -11.68
C LEU A 14 10.30 -20.70 -11.23
N ILE A 15 11.36 -20.61 -12.03
CA ILE A 15 12.50 -19.73 -11.76
C ILE A 15 12.05 -18.26 -11.74
N ILE A 16 11.25 -17.84 -12.71
CA ILE A 16 10.71 -16.47 -12.77
C ILE A 16 9.79 -16.20 -11.58
N CYS A 17 8.87 -17.12 -11.24
CA CYS A 17 7.98 -16.97 -10.09
C CYS A 17 8.72 -16.86 -8.76
N THR A 18 9.75 -17.68 -8.54
CA THR A 18 10.55 -17.64 -7.31
C THR A 18 11.40 -16.37 -7.25
N TYR A 19 11.96 -15.92 -8.36
CA TYR A 19 12.70 -14.67 -8.48
C TYR A 19 11.80 -13.45 -8.20
N ILE A 20 10.63 -13.37 -8.84
CA ILE A 20 9.63 -12.31 -8.61
C ILE A 20 9.17 -12.32 -7.14
N SER A 21 8.88 -13.49 -6.59
CA SER A 21 8.48 -13.62 -5.18
C SER A 21 9.59 -13.15 -4.22
N SER A 22 10.86 -13.41 -4.55
CA SER A 22 12.01 -12.94 -3.79
C SER A 22 12.16 -11.42 -3.83
N ILE A 23 12.01 -10.81 -5.02
CA ILE A 23 12.02 -9.34 -5.18
C ILE A 23 10.90 -8.69 -4.37
N LEU A 24 9.67 -9.20 -4.48
CA LEU A 24 8.51 -8.71 -3.72
C LEU A 24 8.75 -8.79 -2.21
N LYS A 25 9.27 -9.92 -1.71
CA LYS A 25 9.61 -10.07 -0.28
C LYS A 25 10.68 -9.07 0.16
N ARG A 26 11.70 -8.83 -0.68
CA ARG A 26 12.80 -7.90 -0.37
C ARG A 26 12.33 -6.45 -0.31
N GLN A 27 11.48 -6.02 -1.25
CA GLN A 27 10.91 -4.67 -1.26
C GLN A 27 9.99 -4.42 -0.05
N VAL A 28 9.15 -5.39 0.33
CA VAL A 28 8.30 -5.29 1.52
C VAL A 28 9.13 -5.25 2.81
N LYS A 29 10.18 -6.06 2.90
CA LYS A 29 11.09 -6.06 4.06
C LYS A 29 11.84 -4.75 4.20
N PHE A 30 12.15 -4.06 3.10
CA PHE A 30 12.74 -2.72 3.12
C PHE A 30 11.79 -1.68 3.73
N LEU A 31 10.48 -1.73 3.43
CA LEU A 31 9.49 -0.82 4.02
C LEU A 31 9.36 -0.97 5.55
N THR A 32 9.63 -2.16 6.09
CA THR A 32 9.53 -2.45 7.53
C THR A 32 10.83 -2.27 8.30
N ASN A 33 11.99 -2.36 7.63
CA ASN A 33 13.29 -2.40 8.30
C ASN A 33 13.96 -1.03 8.41
N ASP A 34 13.28 0.04 7.97
CA ASP A 34 13.68 1.40 8.28
C ASP A 34 13.24 1.70 9.72
N THR A 35 13.94 1.09 10.68
CA THR A 35 13.78 1.30 12.14
C THR A 35 14.10 2.74 12.55
N LYS A 36 14.51 3.58 11.59
CA LYS A 36 14.71 5.01 11.70
C LYS A 36 13.62 5.81 10.95
N GLN A 37 12.40 5.27 10.84
CA GLN A 37 11.25 6.11 10.50
C GLN A 37 11.03 7.14 11.61
N ASN A 38 11.48 8.36 11.38
CA ASN A 38 11.12 9.52 12.19
C ASN A 38 9.59 9.58 12.32
N ILE A 39 9.11 10.11 13.45
CA ILE A 39 7.69 10.18 13.83
C ILE A 39 6.79 10.75 12.70
N ARG A 40 7.34 11.60 11.82
CA ARG A 40 6.63 12.28 10.72
C ARG A 40 6.98 11.77 9.31
N THR A 41 7.38 10.50 9.21
CA THR A 41 7.66 9.87 7.91
C THR A 41 6.40 9.21 7.38
N THR A 42 5.92 9.69 6.24
CA THR A 42 4.69 9.20 5.60
C THR A 42 5.03 8.51 4.29
N LEU A 43 4.62 7.25 4.14
CA LEU A 43 4.75 6.46 2.92
C LEU A 43 3.61 6.84 1.96
N VAL A 44 3.93 7.16 0.72
CA VAL A 44 2.96 7.48 -0.33
C VAL A 44 2.93 6.35 -1.35
N PHE A 45 1.79 5.69 -1.50
CA PHE A 45 1.58 4.64 -2.48
C PHE A 45 0.86 5.19 -3.72
N ILE A 46 1.55 5.14 -4.87
CA ILE A 46 1.03 5.64 -6.14
C ILE A 46 0.47 4.48 -6.94
N HIS A 47 -0.85 4.47 -7.10
CA HIS A 47 -1.55 3.36 -7.72
C HIS A 47 -1.62 3.49 -9.24
N VAL A 48 -0.71 2.83 -9.94
CA VAL A 48 -0.75 2.68 -11.41
C VAL A 48 -1.76 1.60 -11.81
N GLN A 49 -2.60 1.88 -12.80
CA GLN A 49 -3.66 0.97 -13.22
C GLN A 49 -3.13 -0.38 -13.73
N LYS A 50 -3.90 -1.45 -13.49
CA LYS A 50 -3.64 -2.83 -13.99
C LYS A 50 -2.30 -3.45 -13.55
N THR A 51 -1.65 -2.90 -12.54
CA THR A 51 -0.38 -3.41 -11.98
C THR A 51 -0.55 -4.35 -10.77
N GLY A 52 -1.78 -4.73 -10.43
CA GLY A 52 -2.05 -5.48 -9.19
C GLY A 52 -1.91 -4.65 -7.91
N GLY A 53 -1.77 -3.32 -8.00
CA GLY A 53 -1.66 -2.41 -6.85
C GLY A 53 -2.77 -2.57 -5.82
N SER A 54 -3.99 -2.93 -6.25
CA SER A 54 -5.11 -3.18 -5.33
C SER A 54 -4.85 -4.34 -4.34
N GLU A 55 -4.23 -5.43 -4.79
CA GLU A 55 -3.92 -6.56 -3.90
C GLU A 55 -2.69 -6.25 -3.03
N PHE A 56 -1.71 -5.56 -3.61
CA PHE A 56 -0.53 -5.14 -2.88
C PHE A 56 -0.86 -4.19 -1.73
N GLU A 57 -1.65 -3.14 -1.98
CA GLU A 57 -2.09 -2.22 -0.92
C GLU A 57 -2.89 -2.94 0.17
N ARG A 58 -3.78 -3.88 -0.20
CA ARG A 58 -4.52 -4.69 0.78
C ARG A 58 -3.59 -5.53 1.65
N SER A 59 -2.52 -6.05 1.07
CA SER A 59 -1.50 -6.79 1.81
C SER A 59 -0.80 -5.90 2.82
N ILE A 60 -0.35 -4.70 2.41
CA ILE A 60 0.27 -3.72 3.31
C ILE A 60 -0.69 -3.39 4.46
N VAL A 61 -1.90 -2.96 4.14
CA VAL A 61 -2.83 -2.44 5.15
C VAL A 61 -3.34 -3.53 6.11
N ARG A 62 -3.40 -4.81 5.70
CA ARG A 62 -3.93 -5.89 6.55
C ARG A 62 -2.87 -6.80 7.17
N ARG A 63 -1.67 -6.88 6.59
CA ARG A 63 -0.64 -7.87 6.99
C ARG A 63 0.63 -7.22 7.50
N LEU A 64 0.78 -5.90 7.42
CA LEU A 64 1.96 -5.20 7.96
C LEU A 64 1.79 -4.95 9.47
N TYR A 65 2.83 -5.24 10.24
CA TYR A 65 2.90 -5.04 11.69
C TYR A 65 4.08 -4.13 12.03
N PHE A 66 3.90 -3.28 13.05
CA PHE A 66 4.98 -2.53 13.68
C PHE A 66 5.27 -3.18 15.03
N GLY A 67 6.35 -3.97 15.09
CA GLY A 67 6.62 -4.84 16.23
C GLY A 67 5.49 -5.87 16.40
N THR A 68 4.84 -5.87 17.56
CA THR A 68 3.73 -6.78 17.89
C THR A 68 2.35 -6.24 17.53
N GLN A 69 2.24 -4.96 17.12
CA GLN A 69 0.96 -4.30 16.85
C GLN A 69 0.68 -4.19 15.34
N PRO A 70 -0.58 -4.34 14.89
CA PRO A 70 -0.93 -4.13 13.49
C PRO A 70 -0.73 -2.66 13.10
N SER A 71 -0.17 -2.44 11.91
CA SER A 71 0.12 -1.09 11.40
C SER A 71 -1.14 -0.28 11.05
N CYS A 72 -2.24 -0.96 10.69
CA CYS A 72 -3.54 -0.34 10.43
C CYS A 72 -4.66 -1.16 11.09
N ARG A 73 -5.75 -0.46 11.46
CA ARG A 73 -6.99 -1.06 11.93
C ARG A 73 -8.05 -1.00 10.83
N CYS A 74 -8.38 -2.16 10.27
CA CYS A 74 -9.41 -2.28 9.24
C CYS A 74 -10.76 -2.68 9.84
N PRO A 75 -11.88 -2.10 9.37
CA PRO A 75 -13.20 -2.62 9.72
C PRO A 75 -13.37 -4.05 9.19
N ILE A 76 -13.95 -4.94 10.01
CA ILE A 76 -14.27 -6.31 9.62
C ILE A 76 -15.46 -6.26 8.66
N ILE A 77 -15.23 -6.57 7.38
CA ILE A 77 -16.31 -6.65 6.38
C ILE A 77 -16.90 -8.05 6.41
N SER A 78 -18.05 -8.23 7.08
CA SER A 78 -18.81 -9.48 6.99
C SER A 78 -19.44 -9.64 5.60
N ARG A 79 -19.47 -10.88 5.06
CA ARG A 79 -20.11 -11.18 3.76
C ARG A 79 -21.62 -10.91 3.77
N PHE A 80 -22.24 -10.84 4.95
CA PHE A 80 -23.68 -10.61 5.14
C PHE A 80 -24.09 -9.14 4.95
N ASN A 81 -23.18 -8.19 5.20
CA ASN A 81 -23.40 -6.75 4.95
C ASN A 81 -23.12 -6.34 3.48
N ARG A 82 -23.49 -7.20 2.52
CA ARG A 82 -23.25 -7.00 1.09
C ARG A 82 -24.11 -5.89 0.47
N THR A 83 -25.31 -5.68 0.99
CA THR A 83 -26.26 -4.66 0.53
C THR A 83 -25.84 -3.25 0.95
N LYS A 84 -25.12 -3.10 2.08
CA LYS A 84 -24.54 -1.83 2.57
C LYS A 84 -23.18 -1.48 1.94
N ARG A 85 -22.83 -2.10 0.80
CA ARG A 85 -21.54 -1.88 0.10
C ARG A 85 -21.43 -0.58 -0.69
N ARG A 86 -22.56 0.06 -1.03
CA ARG A 86 -22.51 1.22 -1.94
C ARG A 86 -21.89 2.48 -1.31
N ASN A 87 -21.93 2.62 0.02
CA ASN A 87 -21.48 3.85 0.70
C ASN A 87 -20.54 3.66 1.90
N ILE A 88 -20.24 2.43 2.34
CA ILE A 88 -19.22 2.23 3.37
C ILE A 88 -17.84 2.36 2.72
N LYS A 89 -17.17 3.48 2.99
CA LYS A 89 -15.74 3.65 2.70
C LYS A 89 -14.99 2.50 3.40
N LEU A 90 -14.59 1.46 2.67
CA LEU A 90 -13.71 0.37 3.14
C LEU A 90 -12.27 0.90 3.42
N ARG A 91 -12.17 1.99 4.17
CA ARG A 91 -10.90 2.58 4.57
C ARG A 91 -10.46 1.96 5.89
N CYS A 92 -9.18 1.65 5.98
CA CYS A 92 -8.55 1.25 7.21
C CYS A 92 -7.89 2.45 7.87
N ASN A 93 -7.93 2.47 9.20
CA ASN A 93 -7.31 3.50 9.99
C ASN A 93 -5.81 3.18 10.15
N CYS A 94 -4.95 3.90 9.44
CA CYS A 94 -3.48 3.73 9.42
C CYS A 94 -2.78 4.93 10.06
N LEU A 95 -3.18 5.29 11.29
CA LEU A 95 -2.61 6.42 12.00
C LEU A 95 -1.43 5.99 12.89
N ARG A 96 -0.41 6.83 12.93
CA ARG A 96 0.70 6.79 13.89
C ARG A 96 0.79 8.21 14.47
N ASN A 97 0.64 8.35 15.80
CA ASN A 97 0.61 9.65 16.49
C ASN A 97 -0.42 10.64 15.90
N ASN A 98 -1.65 10.17 15.66
CA ASN A 98 -2.77 10.92 15.07
C ASN A 98 -2.57 11.41 13.62
N GLU A 99 -1.48 11.03 12.95
CA GLU A 99 -1.25 11.30 11.53
C GLU A 99 -1.16 10.02 10.69
N PRO A 100 -1.57 10.04 9.41
CA PRO A 100 -1.46 8.86 8.56
C PRO A 100 0.00 8.59 8.22
N TRP A 101 0.47 7.39 8.57
CA TRP A 101 1.80 6.93 8.16
C TRP A 101 1.79 6.38 6.72
N LEU A 102 0.61 6.06 6.18
CA LEU A 102 0.41 5.55 4.82
C LEU A 102 -0.65 6.37 4.08
N ILE A 103 -0.27 6.92 2.93
CA ILE A 103 -1.16 7.58 1.98
C ILE A 103 -1.44 6.60 0.85
N SER A 104 -2.66 6.06 0.83
CA SER A 104 -3.13 5.12 -0.18
C SER A 104 -4.65 5.19 -0.31
N ARG A 105 -5.19 4.53 -1.34
CA ARG A 105 -6.64 4.42 -1.55
C ARG A 105 -7.33 3.76 -0.35
N PHE A 106 -6.73 2.73 0.24
CA PHE A 106 -7.33 2.01 1.37
C PHE A 106 -7.07 2.68 2.73
N SER A 107 -6.22 3.71 2.82
CA SER A 107 -6.05 4.50 4.04
C SER A 107 -6.84 5.81 3.98
N VAL A 108 -6.29 6.86 3.36
CA VAL A 108 -6.92 8.18 3.26
C VAL A 108 -7.90 8.29 2.08
N GLY A 109 -7.81 7.39 1.10
CA GLY A 109 -8.61 7.45 -0.12
C GLY A 109 -7.89 8.16 -1.26
N TRP A 110 -8.67 8.79 -2.14
CA TRP A 110 -8.17 9.53 -3.30
C TRP A 110 -7.94 11.00 -2.94
N LEU A 111 -7.01 11.25 -2.02
CA LEU A 111 -6.78 12.59 -1.44
C LEU A 111 -6.44 13.65 -2.51
N CYS A 112 -5.67 13.25 -3.52
CA CYS A 112 -5.21 14.10 -4.61
C CYS A 112 -5.80 13.73 -5.98
N GLY A 113 -6.93 13.03 -5.99
CA GLY A 113 -7.59 12.55 -7.21
C GLY A 113 -7.47 11.04 -7.42
N VAL A 114 -8.30 10.52 -8.32
CA VAL A 114 -8.35 9.09 -8.65
C VAL A 114 -7.20 8.76 -9.58
N HIS A 115 -6.35 7.80 -9.20
CA HIS A 115 -5.14 7.43 -9.96
C HIS A 115 -4.21 8.61 -10.25
N ALA A 116 -4.02 9.51 -9.29
CA ALA A 116 -3.11 10.63 -9.45
C ALA A 116 -1.66 10.17 -9.68
N ASP A 117 -1.02 10.77 -10.68
CA ASP A 117 0.39 10.53 -11.00
C ASP A 117 1.33 11.16 -9.96
N TRP A 118 2.61 10.81 -10.05
CA TRP A 118 3.67 11.30 -9.17
C TRP A 118 3.69 12.83 -9.02
N ILE A 119 3.63 13.55 -10.14
CA ILE A 119 3.68 15.02 -10.16
C ILE A 119 2.48 15.61 -9.41
N THR A 120 1.29 15.06 -9.66
CA THR A 120 0.04 15.49 -9.02
C THR A 120 0.11 15.26 -7.51
N TYR A 121 0.58 14.09 -7.07
CA TYR A 121 0.79 13.82 -5.65
C TYR A 121 1.79 14.80 -5.03
N HIS A 122 2.94 15.02 -5.67
CA HIS A 122 3.98 15.91 -5.14
C HIS A 122 3.48 17.34 -4.93
N ARG A 123 2.62 17.84 -5.82
CA ARG A 123 2.03 19.19 -5.74
C ARG A 123 0.88 19.29 -4.75
N CYS A 124 -0.03 18.31 -4.73
CA CYS A 124 -1.26 18.36 -3.94
C CYS A 124 -1.07 17.93 -2.48
N LEU A 125 -0.23 16.91 -2.23
CA LEU A 125 -0.18 16.22 -0.95
C LEU A 125 0.20 17.12 0.23
N PRO A 126 1.23 17.99 0.15
CA PRO A 126 1.59 18.86 1.28
C PRO A 126 0.43 19.77 1.71
N SER A 127 -0.27 20.37 0.75
CA SER A 127 -1.41 21.26 1.01
C SER A 127 -2.57 20.51 1.65
N LYS A 128 -2.96 19.35 1.09
CA LYS A 128 -4.05 18.53 1.64
C LYS A 128 -3.74 17.98 3.03
N MET A 129 -2.52 17.51 3.24
CA MET A 129 -2.07 17.03 4.55
C MET A 129 -2.07 18.13 5.60
N ASN A 130 -1.61 19.33 5.25
CA ASN A 130 -1.66 20.47 6.17
C ASN A 130 -3.10 20.90 6.49
N SER A 131 -4.00 20.82 5.50
CA SER A 131 -5.42 21.14 5.68
C SER A 131 -6.16 20.14 6.57
N GLU A 132 -5.83 18.84 6.50
CA GLU A 132 -6.53 17.79 7.27
C GLU A 132 -5.89 17.50 8.63
N TYR A 133 -4.56 17.57 8.72
CA TYR A 133 -3.78 17.13 9.89
C TYR A 133 -2.92 18.26 10.50
N GLY A 134 -3.09 19.50 10.07
CA GLY A 134 -2.37 20.66 10.58
C GLY A 134 -0.98 20.86 9.96
N PHE A 135 -0.39 22.02 10.23
CA PHE A 135 0.92 22.40 9.67
C PHE A 135 2.05 21.68 10.41
N HIS A 136 2.61 20.67 9.75
CA HIS A 136 3.75 19.90 10.24
C HIS A 136 4.75 19.66 9.11
N GLU A 137 6.04 19.73 9.44
CA GLU A 137 7.11 19.30 8.52
C GLU A 137 7.08 17.77 8.41
N ARG A 138 6.77 17.26 7.21
CA ARG A 138 6.61 15.84 6.91
C ARG A 138 7.58 15.38 5.85
N LYS A 139 8.12 14.18 6.02
CA LYS A 139 8.97 13.52 5.01
C LYS A 139 8.13 12.50 4.26
N TYR A 140 7.89 12.75 2.96
CA TYR A 140 7.18 11.82 2.09
C TYR A 140 8.15 10.85 1.42
N VAL A 141 7.97 9.55 1.66
CA VAL A 141 8.73 8.49 1.01
C VAL A 141 7.85 7.88 -0.08
N ASN A 142 8.34 7.86 -1.30
CA ASN A 142 7.57 7.43 -2.47
C ASN A 142 8.21 6.13 -2.96
N LYS A 143 7.41 5.07 -3.01
CA LYS A 143 7.85 3.71 -3.34
C LYS A 143 6.82 3.01 -4.21
#